data_AF-A0A8C8I789-F1
#
_entry.id   AF-A0A8C8I789-F1
#
_cell.length_a   1.000
_cell.length_b   1.000
_cell.length_c   1.000
_cell.angle_alpha   90.00
_cell.angle_beta   90.00
_cell.angle_gamma   90.00
#
_symmetry.space_group_name_H-M   'P 1'
#
loop_
_entity.id
_entity.type
_entity.pdbx_description
1 polymer ?
#
loop_
_entity_poly.entity_id
_entity_poly.type
_entity_poly.pdbx_seq_one_letter_code
_entity_poly.pdbx_strand_id
1 'polypeptide(L)'
;MFAAMVSTNRATVGGFFLAGRSMVWWPIGASLFASNIGSGHFVGIAGTAAAAGIAIGGFEWNVSGNVVTMPEYLKKRFGGQRIRIYLSVLSLFLYVFTKISADMFSGAIFINQALGLNIYLAVVLLLSITALYTVTGGLAAVIYTDTLQTIIMVVGSFILMGYAFNQVGGYENFQERYMMAMPTQTGVNISKRCYTPRPDSFHIFRDAVTGDLPWPGLVFGLTVQATWYWCTDQVIVQRCLSAKSLSHVKAGCILCGYLKLLPMFVMVFPGMISRILYPDEVACVDPDECQMYCGASVGCTNIAYPKLVVDLMPNGLRGLMLSVMMASLMSSLTSIFNSASTLFTMDIYTKIRSSASEKELMIAGRVFILVLIGVSIAWIPVVQSAQSGQLFDYIQSITSYLTPPIAATFMLAIFCKRVNEPGVFYGLMIGLAIGLSRMIAEFAYGTGSCVAPTNCPEIICGVHYLYFSIILFCISCLVILTISLMTKPIEDKHLYRLCWKLRNHTEERLDLEIDDWTENEESDYMDIEDPTEEPGCCKKAVLNFCGLEKSNAPALSAEEQAELQRKLTDTSEKPLWRNVVNANGIILLCVCVFFHGFYG
;
A
#
# COMPACT_ATOMS: atom_id res chain seq x y z
N MET A 1 23.41 -3.70 7.11
CA MET A 1 23.41 -2.62 6.11
C MET A 1 24.61 -2.74 5.16
N PHE A 2 25.85 -2.60 5.64
CA PHE A 2 27.06 -2.70 4.79
C PHE A 2 27.23 -4.04 4.05
N ALA A 3 26.95 -5.19 4.66
CA ALA A 3 27.08 -6.49 3.99
C ALA A 3 26.08 -6.70 2.82
N ALA A 4 24.82 -6.26 2.97
CA ALA A 4 23.81 -6.32 1.91
C ALA A 4 24.04 -5.24 0.82
N MET A 5 24.64 -4.12 1.21
CA MET A 5 25.05 -3.04 0.30
C MET A 5 26.18 -3.46 -0.65
N VAL A 6 27.00 -4.45 -0.26
CA VAL A 6 28.14 -4.97 -1.03
C VAL A 6 27.76 -6.20 -1.87
N SER A 7 26.69 -6.92 -1.53
CA SER A 7 26.36 -8.20 -2.21
C SER A 7 25.58 -8.06 -3.51
N THR A 8 25.08 -6.87 -3.87
CA THR A 8 24.18 -6.70 -5.03
C THR A 8 24.73 -5.64 -5.98
N ASN A 9 24.96 -6.02 -7.24
CA ASN A 9 25.48 -5.12 -8.26
C ASN A 9 24.44 -4.04 -8.62
N ARG A 10 24.67 -2.81 -8.14
CA ARG A 10 23.74 -1.68 -8.27
C ARG A 10 23.72 -1.05 -9.65
N ALA A 11 24.70 -1.36 -10.50
CA ALA A 11 24.84 -0.76 -11.82
C ALA A 11 23.87 -1.34 -12.86
N THR A 12 23.11 -2.39 -12.51
CA THR A 12 22.13 -3.01 -13.42
C THR A 12 20.71 -2.78 -12.91
N VAL A 13 19.78 -2.54 -13.83
CA VAL A 13 18.33 -2.37 -13.55
C VAL A 13 17.80 -3.53 -12.70
N GLY A 14 18.19 -4.77 -13.01
CA GLY A 14 17.80 -5.95 -12.23
C GLY A 14 18.35 -6.00 -10.79
N GLY A 15 19.58 -5.52 -10.57
CA GLY A 15 20.16 -5.42 -9.23
C GLY A 15 19.51 -4.32 -8.38
N PHE A 16 19.17 -3.19 -9.00
CA PHE A 16 18.54 -2.06 -8.32
C PHE A 16 17.05 -2.31 -7.99
N PHE A 17 16.29 -2.93 -8.91
CA PHE A 17 14.83 -3.12 -8.78
C PHE A 17 14.38 -4.50 -8.29
N LEU A 18 15.21 -5.56 -8.34
CA LEU A 18 14.78 -6.92 -7.98
C LEU A 18 15.70 -7.61 -6.94
N ALA A 19 16.69 -6.91 -6.40
CA ALA A 19 17.65 -7.44 -5.41
C ALA A 19 18.31 -8.77 -5.84
N GLY A 20 18.46 -9.00 -7.15
CA GLY A 20 19.01 -10.24 -7.71
C GLY A 20 18.18 -11.51 -7.44
N ARG A 21 16.89 -11.40 -7.09
CA ARG A 21 15.95 -12.52 -6.85
C ARG A 21 16.46 -13.64 -5.93
N SER A 22 17.22 -13.27 -4.89
CA SER A 22 17.87 -14.21 -3.97
C SER A 22 17.19 -14.30 -2.60
N MET A 23 16.06 -13.62 -2.41
CA MET A 23 15.45 -13.44 -1.09
C MET A 23 14.76 -14.73 -0.59
N VAL A 24 14.97 -15.03 0.69
CA VAL A 24 14.33 -16.15 1.40
C VAL A 24 12.98 -15.73 1.98
N TRP A 25 12.23 -16.66 2.59
CA TRP A 25 10.80 -16.43 2.89
C TRP A 25 10.55 -15.45 4.04
N TRP A 26 11.42 -15.42 5.04
CA TRP A 26 11.20 -14.62 6.26
C TRP A 26 11.39 -13.09 6.05
N PRO A 27 12.42 -12.59 5.32
CA PRO A 27 12.52 -11.17 5.01
C PRO A 27 11.41 -10.75 4.05
N ILE A 28 10.97 -11.63 3.14
CA ILE A 28 9.83 -11.34 2.26
C ILE A 28 8.57 -11.14 3.10
N GLY A 29 8.23 -12.07 4.00
CA GLY A 29 7.02 -11.95 4.82
C GLY A 29 7.05 -10.72 5.74
N ALA A 30 8.20 -10.45 6.38
CA ALA A 30 8.38 -9.26 7.19
C ALA A 30 8.30 -7.98 6.36
N SER A 31 8.91 -7.95 5.18
CA SER A 31 8.85 -6.81 4.25
C SER A 31 7.44 -6.60 3.70
N LEU A 32 6.71 -7.65 3.31
CA LEU A 32 5.30 -7.54 2.93
C LEU A 32 4.45 -6.93 4.05
N PHE A 33 4.67 -7.39 5.29
CA PHE A 33 4.02 -6.82 6.46
C PHE A 33 4.43 -5.36 6.71
N ALA A 34 5.72 -5.03 6.67
CA ALA A 34 6.22 -3.65 6.86
C ALA A 34 5.69 -2.67 5.82
N SER A 35 5.54 -3.14 4.57
CA SER A 35 4.98 -2.34 3.48
C SER A 35 3.49 -2.06 3.65
N ASN A 36 2.76 -3.01 4.24
CA ASN A 36 1.36 -2.82 4.56
C ASN A 36 1.24 -1.96 5.81
N ILE A 37 1.86 -2.39 6.90
CA ILE A 37 1.82 -1.78 8.20
C ILE A 37 2.92 -0.72 8.33
N GLY A 38 2.66 0.43 7.70
CA GLY A 38 3.41 1.67 7.92
C GLY A 38 2.85 2.47 9.10
N SER A 39 3.47 3.62 9.39
CA SER A 39 2.97 4.58 10.38
C SER A 39 1.54 5.06 10.09
N GLY A 40 1.15 5.17 8.81
CA GLY A 40 -0.20 5.52 8.40
C GLY A 40 -1.25 4.54 8.94
N HIS A 41 -0.88 3.26 9.09
CA HIS A 41 -1.75 2.25 9.70
C HIS A 41 -1.79 2.40 11.23
N PHE A 42 -0.65 2.66 11.89
CA PHE A 42 -0.65 2.94 13.33
C PHE A 42 -1.52 4.13 13.71
N VAL A 43 -1.45 5.21 12.94
CA VAL A 43 -2.25 6.43 13.15
C VAL A 43 -3.69 6.19 12.74
N GLY A 44 -3.92 5.69 11.52
CA GLY A 44 -5.24 5.56 10.94
C GLY A 44 -6.10 4.45 11.55
N ILE A 45 -5.55 3.24 11.72
CA ILE A 45 -6.29 2.10 12.31
C ILE A 45 -6.56 2.38 13.78
N ALA A 46 -5.57 2.83 14.55
CA ALA A 46 -5.79 3.12 15.96
C ALA A 46 -6.73 4.31 16.15
N GLY A 47 -6.67 5.34 15.29
CA GLY A 47 -7.62 6.45 15.34
C GLY A 47 -9.04 6.03 14.97
N THR A 48 -9.20 5.21 13.94
CA THR A 48 -10.50 4.64 13.57
C THR A 48 -11.04 3.71 14.67
N ALA A 49 -10.16 2.94 15.33
CA ALA A 49 -10.52 2.13 16.48
C ALA A 49 -10.93 2.98 17.69
N ALA A 50 -10.23 4.08 17.96
CA ALA A 50 -10.60 5.03 18.99
C ALA A 50 -12.01 5.59 18.73
N ALA A 51 -12.31 5.96 17.49
CA ALA A 51 -13.60 6.50 17.07
C ALA A 51 -14.73 5.46 17.13
N ALA A 52 -14.51 4.30 16.54
CA ALA A 52 -15.57 3.37 16.14
C ALA A 52 -15.48 2.00 16.83
N GLY A 53 -14.33 1.59 17.36
CA GLY A 53 -14.12 0.30 18.02
C GLY A 53 -13.50 -0.76 17.12
N ILE A 54 -13.77 -2.04 17.39
CA ILE A 54 -12.98 -3.16 16.87
C ILE A 54 -13.22 -3.54 15.41
N ALA A 55 -14.30 -3.06 14.78
CA ALA A 55 -14.68 -3.50 13.42
C ALA A 55 -13.60 -3.23 12.37
N ILE A 56 -12.79 -2.19 12.58
CA ILE A 56 -11.64 -1.88 11.71
C ILE A 56 -10.62 -3.03 11.66
N GLY A 57 -10.55 -3.86 12.69
CA GLY A 57 -9.73 -5.08 12.70
C GLY A 57 -10.08 -6.06 11.58
N GLY A 58 -11.32 -6.01 11.07
CA GLY A 58 -11.75 -6.81 9.92
C GLY A 58 -10.98 -6.50 8.64
N PHE A 59 -10.45 -5.27 8.45
CA PHE A 59 -9.58 -4.94 7.31
C PHE A 59 -8.28 -5.74 7.32
N GLU A 60 -7.78 -6.08 8.50
CA GLU A 60 -6.50 -6.77 8.66
C GLU A 60 -6.65 -8.29 8.53
N TRP A 61 -7.80 -8.83 8.87
CA TRP A 61 -8.08 -10.27 8.78
C TRP A 61 -8.63 -10.73 7.42
N ASN A 62 -8.77 -9.84 6.46
CA ASN A 62 -9.11 -10.18 5.09
C ASN A 62 -7.91 -10.83 4.37
N VAL A 63 -7.92 -12.15 4.27
CA VAL A 63 -6.87 -12.93 3.59
C VAL A 63 -7.32 -13.22 2.15
N SER A 64 -7.04 -12.30 1.22
CA SER A 64 -7.19 -12.56 -0.22
C SER A 64 -5.84 -12.97 -0.81
N GLY A 65 -5.78 -14.15 -1.43
CA GLY A 65 -4.55 -14.74 -1.95
C GLY A 65 -4.52 -14.81 -3.48
N ASN A 66 -3.52 -14.15 -4.07
CA ASN A 66 -2.66 -14.61 -5.17
C ASN A 66 -1.95 -13.39 -5.79
N VAL A 67 -0.65 -13.24 -5.55
CA VAL A 67 0.12 -12.09 -6.06
C VAL A 67 0.39 -12.29 -7.55
N VAL A 68 -0.03 -11.35 -8.39
CA VAL A 68 0.21 -11.37 -9.84
C VAL A 68 0.81 -10.04 -10.27
N THR A 69 1.68 -10.04 -11.26
CA THR A 69 2.31 -8.81 -11.76
C THR A 69 1.33 -7.94 -12.53
N MET A 70 1.49 -6.61 -12.50
CA MET A 70 0.50 -5.68 -13.06
C MET A 70 0.79 -5.22 -14.50
N PRO A 71 1.83 -4.40 -14.79
CA PRO A 71 1.91 -3.81 -16.13
C PRO A 71 2.38 -4.81 -17.19
N GLU A 72 3.38 -5.63 -16.86
CA GLU A 72 3.99 -6.57 -17.81
C GLU A 72 3.09 -7.77 -18.11
N TYR A 73 2.39 -8.29 -17.10
CA TYR A 73 1.41 -9.35 -17.28
C TYR A 73 0.26 -8.89 -18.18
N LEU A 74 -0.28 -7.69 -17.95
CA LEU A 74 -1.38 -7.16 -18.75
C LEU A 74 -0.94 -6.84 -20.18
N LYS A 75 0.30 -6.37 -20.39
CA LYS A 75 0.90 -6.24 -21.73
C LYS A 75 0.95 -7.60 -22.42
N LYS A 76 1.48 -8.64 -21.77
CA LYS A 76 1.53 -10.00 -22.33
C LYS A 76 0.14 -10.58 -22.58
N ARG A 77 -0.84 -10.26 -21.73
CA ARG A 77 -2.20 -10.82 -21.77
C ARG A 77 -3.11 -10.17 -22.80
N PHE A 78 -3.03 -8.86 -22.98
CA PHE A 78 -3.96 -8.10 -23.82
C PHE A 78 -3.28 -7.41 -25.00
N GLY A 79 -1.95 -7.25 -24.97
CA GLY A 79 -1.24 -6.38 -25.89
C GLY A 79 -1.58 -4.90 -25.66
N GLY A 80 -0.96 -4.02 -26.44
CA GLY A 80 -1.31 -2.61 -26.50
C GLY A 80 -0.73 -1.76 -25.36
N GLN A 81 -0.40 -0.52 -25.71
CA GLN A 81 0.14 0.46 -24.75
C GLN A 81 -0.93 1.14 -23.89
N ARG A 82 -2.20 1.13 -24.29
CA ARG A 82 -3.27 1.96 -23.69
C ARG A 82 -3.57 1.57 -22.24
N ILE A 83 -3.77 0.28 -21.99
CA ILE A 83 -4.06 -0.25 -20.65
C ILE A 83 -2.86 0.01 -19.71
N ARG A 84 -1.63 -0.20 -20.20
CA ARG A 84 -0.41 0.07 -19.42
C ARG A 84 -0.34 1.54 -18.99
N ILE A 85 -0.47 2.49 -19.93
CA ILE A 85 -0.44 3.93 -19.59
C ILE A 85 -1.53 4.27 -18.59
N TYR A 86 -2.77 3.80 -18.84
CA TYR A 86 -3.89 4.02 -17.94
C TYR A 86 -3.57 3.57 -16.51
N LEU A 87 -3.04 2.35 -16.35
CA LEU A 87 -2.73 1.79 -15.04
C LEU A 87 -1.57 2.50 -14.36
N SER A 88 -0.53 2.88 -15.10
CA SER A 88 0.60 3.62 -14.54
C SER A 88 0.17 5.01 -14.09
N VAL A 89 -0.62 5.73 -14.91
CA VAL A 89 -1.15 7.06 -14.56
C VAL A 89 -2.08 6.98 -13.35
N LEU A 90 -3.01 6.01 -13.32
CA LEU A 90 -3.92 5.84 -12.19
C LEU A 90 -3.19 5.43 -10.91
N SER A 91 -2.16 4.57 -11.01
CA SER A 91 -1.36 4.18 -9.84
C SER A 91 -0.55 5.35 -9.30
N LEU A 92 0.04 6.18 -10.18
CA LEU A 92 0.73 7.42 -9.78
C LEU A 92 -0.22 8.40 -9.10
N PHE A 93 -1.42 8.56 -9.63
CA PHE A 93 -2.49 9.32 -8.99
C PHE A 93 -2.76 8.77 -7.58
N LEU A 94 -3.08 7.48 -7.45
CA LEU A 94 -3.35 6.85 -6.15
C LEU A 94 -2.19 7.01 -5.16
N TYR A 95 -0.93 6.87 -5.61
CA TYR A 95 0.22 7.06 -4.74
C TYR A 95 0.28 8.45 -4.12
N VAL A 96 -0.03 9.50 -4.89
CA VAL A 96 -0.10 10.88 -4.35
C VAL A 96 -1.24 10.99 -3.35
N PHE A 97 -2.48 10.69 -3.79
CA PHE A 97 -3.69 11.03 -3.04
C PHE A 97 -3.95 10.12 -1.83
N THR A 98 -3.45 8.89 -1.84
CA THR A 98 -3.67 7.93 -0.75
C THR A 98 -2.40 7.67 0.04
N LYS A 99 -1.36 7.11 -0.58
CA LYS A 99 -0.19 6.62 0.17
C LYS A 99 0.73 7.73 0.69
N ILE A 100 1.25 8.58 -0.20
CA ILE A 100 2.24 9.61 0.16
C ILE A 100 1.62 10.61 1.13
N SER A 101 0.43 11.12 0.81
CA SER A 101 -0.32 12.03 1.68
C SER A 101 -0.59 11.45 3.06
N ALA A 102 -0.98 10.17 3.16
CA ALA A 102 -1.24 9.53 4.44
C ALA A 102 0.02 9.31 5.27
N ASP A 103 1.09 8.82 4.67
CA ASP A 103 2.36 8.60 5.37
C ASP A 103 2.95 9.94 5.86
N MET A 104 2.93 10.97 5.02
CA MET A 104 3.39 12.31 5.42
C MET A 104 2.57 12.87 6.57
N PHE A 105 1.23 12.79 6.49
CA PHE A 105 0.35 13.30 7.53
C PHE A 105 0.51 12.53 8.84
N SER A 106 0.55 11.20 8.79
CA SER A 106 0.83 10.34 9.93
C SER A 106 2.17 10.67 10.58
N GLY A 107 3.23 10.85 9.78
CA GLY A 107 4.54 11.21 10.29
C GLY A 107 4.58 12.59 10.92
N ALA A 108 3.83 13.53 10.36
CA ALA A 108 3.69 14.87 10.93
C ALA A 108 3.00 14.82 12.30
N ILE A 109 1.95 14.01 12.47
CA ILE A 109 1.29 13.80 13.76
C ILE A 109 2.28 13.23 14.77
N PHE A 110 3.07 12.22 14.41
CA PHE A 110 4.08 11.66 15.33
C PHE A 110 5.09 12.69 15.79
N ILE A 111 5.64 13.49 14.87
CA ILE A 111 6.61 14.52 15.20
C ILE A 111 5.96 15.62 16.05
N ASN A 112 4.73 16.02 15.73
CA ASN A 112 3.99 17.01 16.49
C ASN A 112 3.73 16.54 17.92
N GLN A 113 3.26 15.31 18.11
CA GLN A 113 2.99 14.75 19.44
C GLN A 113 4.28 14.48 20.24
N ALA A 114 5.38 14.11 19.57
CA ALA A 114 6.63 13.82 20.24
C ALA A 114 7.44 15.07 20.61
N LEU A 115 7.47 16.08 19.73
CA LEU A 115 8.37 17.24 19.80
C LEU A 115 7.65 18.60 19.89
N GLY A 116 6.32 18.63 19.78
CA GLY A 116 5.55 19.88 19.78
C GLY A 116 5.75 20.74 18.52
N LEU A 117 6.34 20.18 17.46
CA LEU A 117 6.63 20.92 16.23
C LEU A 117 5.36 21.12 15.40
N ASN A 118 5.27 22.26 14.71
CA ASN A 118 4.20 22.52 13.75
C ASN A 118 4.18 21.42 12.66
N ILE A 119 2.99 20.97 12.27
CA ILE A 119 2.78 19.90 11.27
C ILE A 119 3.52 20.19 9.96
N TYR A 120 3.53 21.43 9.46
CA TYR A 120 4.22 21.77 8.21
C TYR A 120 5.74 21.68 8.35
N LEU A 121 6.30 22.12 9.48
CA LEU A 121 7.72 21.99 9.77
C LEU A 121 8.12 20.51 9.89
N ALA A 122 7.30 19.71 10.57
CA ALA A 122 7.48 18.27 10.72
C ALA A 122 7.52 17.57 9.36
N VAL A 123 6.60 17.91 8.46
CA VAL A 123 6.55 17.37 7.09
C VAL A 123 7.81 17.73 6.31
N VAL A 124 8.23 19.00 6.33
CA VAL A 124 9.43 19.44 5.59
C VAL A 124 10.68 18.71 6.09
N LEU A 125 10.83 18.56 7.41
CA LEU A 125 11.94 17.83 8.01
C LEU A 125 11.92 16.34 7.60
N LEU A 126 10.76 15.70 7.69
CA LEU A 126 10.57 14.30 7.33
C LEU A 126 10.89 14.05 5.85
N LEU A 127 10.38 14.91 4.96
CA LEU A 127 10.64 14.81 3.52
C LEU A 127 12.09 15.08 3.17
N SER A 128 12.74 16.05 3.83
CA SER A 128 14.16 16.36 3.59
C SER A 128 15.06 15.17 3.91
N ILE A 129 14.82 14.51 5.05
CA ILE A 129 15.59 13.32 5.43
C ILE A 129 15.24 12.13 4.51
N THR A 130 13.98 11.96 4.17
CA THR A 130 13.54 10.88 3.25
C THR A 130 14.14 11.05 1.86
N ALA A 131 14.21 12.28 1.33
CA ALA A 131 14.82 12.58 0.05
C ALA A 131 16.32 12.22 0.04
N LEU A 132 17.05 12.57 1.10
CA LEU A 132 18.46 12.20 1.27
C LEU A 132 18.67 10.68 1.27
N TYR A 133 17.79 9.95 1.95
CA TYR A 133 17.83 8.48 2.00
C TYR A 133 17.46 7.83 0.66
N THR A 134 16.44 8.36 -0.02
CA THR A 134 15.94 7.84 -1.32
C THR A 134 16.99 7.97 -2.41
N VAL A 135 17.79 9.05 -2.41
CA VAL A 135 18.86 9.26 -3.41
C VAL A 135 19.99 8.24 -3.25
N THR A 136 20.21 7.69 -2.06
CA THR A 136 21.37 6.84 -1.73
C THR A 136 21.05 5.34 -1.63
N GLY A 137 19.78 4.95 -1.51
CA GLY A 137 19.34 3.56 -1.27
C GLY A 137 18.76 2.84 -2.49
N GLY A 138 19.11 1.55 -2.66
CA GLY A 138 18.44 0.62 -3.60
C GLY A 138 17.49 -0.36 -2.88
N LEU A 139 16.61 -1.05 -3.62
CA LEU A 139 15.52 -1.89 -3.04
C LEU A 139 16.03 -2.96 -2.06
N ALA A 140 17.19 -3.55 -2.31
CA ALA A 140 17.77 -4.57 -1.43
C ALA A 140 18.07 -4.04 -0.02
N ALA A 141 18.55 -2.80 0.10
CA ALA A 141 18.81 -2.17 1.39
C ALA A 141 17.50 -1.96 2.17
N VAL A 142 16.44 -1.57 1.46
CA VAL A 142 15.09 -1.32 2.01
C VAL A 142 14.50 -2.57 2.63
N ILE A 143 14.62 -3.74 2.00
CA ILE A 143 14.03 -4.99 2.52
C ILE A 143 14.67 -5.41 3.86
N TYR A 144 15.99 -5.26 3.99
CA TYR A 144 16.68 -5.61 5.24
C TYR A 144 16.38 -4.62 6.36
N THR A 145 16.30 -3.32 6.06
CA THR A 145 15.88 -2.32 7.06
C THR A 145 14.44 -2.53 7.51
N ASP A 146 13.55 -2.86 6.57
CA ASP A 146 12.14 -3.20 6.86
C ASP A 146 12.02 -4.39 7.81
N THR A 147 12.86 -5.40 7.61
CA THR A 147 12.81 -6.61 8.44
C THR A 147 13.20 -6.30 9.89
N LEU A 148 14.29 -5.56 10.09
CA LEU A 148 14.71 -5.14 11.43
C LEU A 148 13.67 -4.23 12.09
N GLN A 149 13.17 -3.25 11.34
CA GLN A 149 12.14 -2.32 11.79
C GLN A 149 10.87 -3.05 12.21
N THR A 150 10.41 -4.03 11.42
CA THR A 150 9.24 -4.85 11.74
C THR A 150 9.38 -5.53 13.09
N ILE A 151 10.54 -6.13 13.37
CA ILE A 151 10.78 -6.83 14.64
C ILE A 151 10.67 -5.85 15.81
N ILE A 152 11.36 -4.71 15.72
CA ILE A 152 11.36 -3.73 16.82
C ILE A 152 9.97 -3.11 17.00
N MET A 153 9.28 -2.82 15.90
CA MET A 153 7.93 -2.25 15.90
C MET A 153 6.91 -3.21 16.53
N VAL A 154 6.93 -4.50 16.16
CA VAL A 154 6.04 -5.51 16.74
C VAL A 154 6.31 -5.65 18.24
N VAL A 155 7.57 -5.82 18.65
CA VAL A 155 7.93 -5.93 20.07
C VAL A 155 7.54 -4.67 20.86
N GLY A 156 7.85 -3.49 20.34
CA GLY A 156 7.49 -2.21 20.96
C GLY A 156 5.98 -2.04 21.11
N SER A 157 5.20 -2.47 20.11
CA SER A 157 3.73 -2.39 20.16
C SER A 157 3.13 -3.37 21.16
N PHE A 158 3.71 -4.57 21.33
CA PHE A 158 3.31 -5.50 22.40
C PHE A 158 3.61 -4.95 23.79
N ILE A 159 4.77 -4.31 23.97
CA ILE A 159 5.10 -3.64 25.23
C ILE A 159 4.09 -2.52 25.51
N LEU A 160 3.78 -1.67 24.52
CA LEU A 160 2.76 -0.63 24.66
C LEU A 160 1.41 -1.19 25.07
N MET A 161 0.97 -2.25 24.39
CA MET A 161 -0.29 -2.93 24.69
C MET A 161 -0.32 -3.39 26.16
N GLY A 162 0.76 -3.97 26.67
CA GLY A 162 0.88 -4.36 28.07
C GLY A 162 0.72 -3.18 29.04
N TYR A 163 1.40 -2.06 28.79
CA TYR A 163 1.23 -0.84 29.59
C TYR A 163 -0.18 -0.26 29.51
N ALA A 164 -0.77 -0.22 28.30
CA ALA A 164 -2.10 0.29 28.06
C ALA A 164 -3.16 -0.53 28.83
N PHE A 165 -3.11 -1.87 28.75
CA PHE A 165 -4.03 -2.74 29.49
C PHE A 165 -3.86 -2.64 31.01
N ASN A 166 -2.64 -2.42 31.48
CA ASN A 166 -2.38 -2.23 32.90
C ASN A 166 -3.06 -0.95 33.45
N GLN A 167 -3.11 0.13 32.67
CA GLN A 167 -3.78 1.38 33.09
C GLN A 167 -5.30 1.26 33.15
N VAL A 168 -5.91 0.49 32.26
CA VAL A 168 -7.36 0.27 32.26
C VAL A 168 -7.80 -0.83 33.23
N GLY A 169 -6.86 -1.62 33.75
CA GLY A 169 -7.14 -2.68 34.73
C GLY A 169 -7.65 -3.99 34.11
N GLY A 170 -7.18 -4.33 32.90
CA GLY A 170 -7.52 -5.58 32.21
C GLY A 170 -8.66 -5.47 31.18
N TYR A 171 -9.01 -6.60 30.57
CA TYR A 171 -9.92 -6.66 29.42
C TYR A 171 -11.40 -6.36 29.76
N GLU A 172 -11.90 -6.85 30.91
CA GLU A 172 -13.28 -6.61 31.33
C GLU A 172 -13.53 -5.10 31.59
N ASN A 173 -12.64 -4.47 32.36
CA ASN A 173 -12.67 -3.03 32.61
C ASN A 173 -12.48 -2.21 31.32
N PHE A 174 -11.68 -2.72 30.37
CA PHE A 174 -11.49 -2.08 29.07
C PHE A 174 -12.81 -1.93 28.30
N GLN A 175 -13.64 -2.98 28.26
CA GLN A 175 -14.92 -2.92 27.54
C GLN A 175 -15.89 -1.93 28.18
N GLU A 176 -16.03 -1.97 29.50
CA GLU A 176 -16.91 -1.08 30.24
C GLU A 176 -16.46 0.39 30.13
N ARG A 177 -15.18 0.66 30.39
CA ARG A 177 -14.63 2.02 30.36
C ARG A 177 -14.64 2.62 28.97
N TYR A 178 -14.42 1.82 27.92
CA TYR A 178 -14.53 2.32 26.55
C TYR A 178 -15.92 2.89 26.28
N MET A 179 -16.98 2.22 26.72
CA MET A 179 -18.36 2.67 26.53
C MET A 179 -18.70 3.94 27.32
N MET A 180 -17.93 4.27 28.36
CA MET A 180 -18.08 5.49 29.16
C MET A 180 -17.15 6.63 28.72
N ALA A 181 -16.24 6.38 27.78
CA ALA A 181 -15.21 7.34 27.36
C ALA A 181 -15.78 8.44 26.44
N MET A 182 -16.28 9.50 27.07
CA MET A 182 -16.85 10.70 26.44
C MET A 182 -16.06 11.95 26.85
N PRO A 183 -15.87 12.92 25.94
CA PRO A 183 -15.28 14.21 26.28
C PRO A 183 -16.20 15.01 27.21
N THR A 184 -15.58 15.86 28.03
CA THR A 184 -16.26 16.76 28.96
C THR A 184 -16.93 17.92 28.22
N GLN A 185 -16.25 18.47 27.21
CA GLN A 185 -16.77 19.54 26.36
C GLN A 185 -17.36 18.93 25.08
N THR A 186 -18.64 19.20 24.82
CA THR A 186 -19.40 18.61 23.70
C THR A 186 -19.92 19.65 22.72
N GLY A 187 -19.50 20.92 22.85
CA GLY A 187 -19.94 22.03 22.00
C GLY A 187 -21.46 22.29 22.06
N VAL A 188 -21.93 23.27 21.30
CA VAL A 188 -23.36 23.57 21.12
C VAL A 188 -23.79 23.05 19.74
N ASN A 189 -24.98 22.45 19.63
CA ASN A 189 -25.53 21.85 18.38
C ASN A 189 -24.77 20.64 17.81
N ILE A 190 -23.99 19.92 18.63
CA ILE A 190 -23.32 18.69 18.21
C ILE A 190 -24.21 17.48 18.53
N SER A 191 -24.37 16.58 17.55
CA SER A 191 -25.14 15.35 17.75
C SER A 191 -24.48 14.42 18.76
N LYS A 192 -25.28 13.85 19.67
CA LYS A 192 -24.81 12.88 20.68
C LYS A 192 -24.00 11.72 20.08
N ARG A 193 -24.36 11.31 18.86
CA ARG A 193 -23.69 10.23 18.11
C ARG A 193 -22.20 10.49 17.87
N CYS A 194 -21.76 11.75 17.83
CA CYS A 194 -20.38 12.10 17.53
C CYS A 194 -19.40 11.85 18.67
N TYR A 195 -19.84 12.01 19.92
CA TYR A 195 -18.97 11.90 21.08
C TYR A 195 -19.23 10.65 21.92
N THR A 196 -20.37 9.96 21.71
CA THR A 196 -20.65 8.68 22.38
C THR A 196 -20.08 7.49 21.60
N PRO A 197 -19.36 6.56 22.26
CA PRO A 197 -19.02 5.26 21.67
C PRO A 197 -20.26 4.51 21.16
N ARG A 198 -20.10 3.71 20.11
CA ARG A 198 -21.22 2.95 19.54
C ARG A 198 -21.53 1.72 20.41
N PRO A 199 -22.81 1.30 20.51
CA PRO A 199 -23.17 0.09 21.25
C PRO A 199 -22.55 -1.19 20.64
N ASP A 200 -22.32 -1.20 19.33
CA ASP A 200 -21.70 -2.30 18.57
C ASP A 200 -20.18 -2.11 18.40
N SER A 201 -19.53 -1.30 19.23
CA SER A 201 -18.08 -1.06 19.16
C SER A 201 -17.22 -2.31 19.39
N PHE A 202 -17.76 -3.36 20.00
CA PHE A 202 -17.09 -4.65 20.22
C PHE A 202 -17.56 -5.77 19.27
N HIS A 203 -18.25 -5.42 18.18
CA HIS A 203 -18.64 -6.35 17.13
C HIS A 203 -18.03 -5.94 15.79
N ILE A 204 -17.47 -6.92 15.07
CA ILE A 204 -16.90 -6.74 13.73
C ILE A 204 -17.99 -6.77 12.66
N PHE A 205 -19.00 -7.65 12.79
CA PHE A 205 -20.12 -7.66 11.87
C PHE A 205 -21.21 -6.70 12.33
N ARG A 206 -21.13 -5.48 11.80
CA ARG A 206 -22.12 -4.43 12.08
C ARG A 206 -23.32 -4.53 11.16
N ASP A 207 -24.40 -3.89 11.57
CA ASP A 207 -25.64 -3.79 10.81
C ASP A 207 -25.39 -3.37 9.35
N ALA A 208 -26.10 -4.00 8.43
CA ALA A 208 -25.85 -3.84 7.00
C ALA A 208 -26.20 -2.42 6.47
N VAL A 209 -27.04 -1.65 7.17
CA VAL A 209 -27.51 -0.35 6.68
C VAL A 209 -27.00 0.79 7.54
N THR A 210 -27.02 0.61 8.86
CA THR A 210 -26.70 1.65 9.85
C THR A 210 -25.28 1.54 10.42
N GLY A 211 -24.58 0.44 10.12
CA GLY A 211 -23.17 0.25 10.42
C GLY A 211 -22.30 1.27 9.67
N ASP A 212 -21.26 1.75 10.33
CA ASP A 212 -20.15 2.48 9.68
C ASP A 212 -19.26 1.53 8.89
N LEU A 213 -19.08 0.30 9.35
CA LEU A 213 -18.45 -0.80 8.61
C LEU A 213 -19.46 -1.94 8.45
N PRO A 214 -20.42 -1.81 7.51
CA PRO A 214 -21.49 -2.77 7.37
C PRO A 214 -20.92 -4.14 6.95
N TRP A 215 -21.40 -5.23 7.58
CA TRP A 215 -20.81 -6.56 7.40
C TRP A 215 -20.72 -7.04 5.93
N PRO A 216 -21.69 -6.78 5.01
CA PRO A 216 -21.52 -7.22 3.63
C PRO A 216 -20.46 -6.40 2.90
N GLY A 217 -20.30 -5.12 3.28
CA GLY A 217 -19.20 -4.29 2.80
C GLY A 217 -17.86 -4.83 3.30
N LEU A 218 -17.80 -5.22 4.58
CA LEU A 218 -16.63 -5.84 5.19
C LEU A 218 -16.22 -7.15 4.49
N VAL A 219 -17.18 -8.02 4.16
CA VAL A 219 -16.88 -9.32 3.55
C VAL A 219 -16.58 -9.18 2.05
N PHE A 220 -17.47 -8.56 1.29
CA PHE A 220 -17.38 -8.54 -0.18
C PHE A 220 -16.60 -7.34 -0.69
N GLY A 221 -16.84 -6.15 -0.12
CA GLY A 221 -16.18 -4.90 -0.54
C GLY A 221 -14.69 -4.90 -0.21
N LEU A 222 -14.30 -5.40 0.97
CA LEU A 222 -12.89 -5.55 1.31
C LEU A 222 -12.18 -6.61 0.48
N THR A 223 -12.86 -7.69 0.08
CA THR A 223 -12.27 -8.68 -0.83
C THR A 223 -11.87 -8.05 -2.17
N VAL A 224 -12.69 -7.14 -2.71
CA VAL A 224 -12.36 -6.39 -3.94
C VAL A 224 -11.11 -5.53 -3.72
N GLN A 225 -11.07 -4.77 -2.63
CA GLN A 225 -9.94 -3.90 -2.30
C GLN A 225 -8.66 -4.70 -2.01
N ALA A 226 -8.76 -5.79 -1.25
CA ALA A 226 -7.66 -6.69 -0.94
C ALA A 226 -7.11 -7.35 -2.20
N THR A 227 -7.97 -7.71 -3.16
CA THR A 227 -7.54 -8.23 -4.46
C THR A 227 -6.68 -7.20 -5.19
N TRP A 228 -7.11 -5.94 -5.26
CA TRP A 228 -6.28 -4.89 -5.84
C TRP A 228 -4.97 -4.70 -5.06
N TYR A 229 -5.04 -4.52 -3.74
CA TYR A 229 -3.89 -4.19 -2.92
C TYR A 229 -2.82 -5.28 -2.94
N TRP A 230 -3.19 -6.54 -2.71
CA TRP A 230 -2.23 -7.64 -2.62
C TRP A 230 -1.79 -8.19 -3.97
N CYS A 231 -2.65 -8.09 -4.98
CA CYS A 231 -2.46 -8.79 -6.24
C CYS A 231 -2.11 -7.86 -7.40
N THR A 232 -2.19 -6.55 -7.22
CA THR A 232 -1.97 -5.59 -8.32
C THR A 232 -1.03 -4.46 -7.92
N ASP A 233 -1.01 -4.05 -6.64
CA ASP A 233 -0.11 -2.99 -6.18
C ASP A 233 1.36 -3.31 -6.43
N GLN A 234 2.04 -2.43 -7.15
CA GLN A 234 3.40 -2.63 -7.61
C GLN A 234 4.39 -2.80 -6.44
N VAL A 235 4.19 -2.11 -5.31
CA VAL A 235 5.09 -2.20 -4.15
C VAL A 235 5.10 -3.61 -3.56
N ILE A 236 3.92 -4.23 -3.45
CA ILE A 236 3.72 -5.55 -2.87
C ILE A 236 4.22 -6.63 -3.82
N VAL A 237 3.82 -6.54 -5.09
CA VAL A 237 4.19 -7.48 -6.13
C VAL A 237 5.71 -7.53 -6.33
N GLN A 238 6.40 -6.38 -6.37
CA GLN A 238 7.86 -6.32 -6.55
C GLN A 238 8.61 -7.09 -5.47
N ARG A 239 8.14 -7.05 -4.22
CA ARG A 239 8.75 -7.79 -3.10
C ARG A 239 8.58 -9.29 -3.26
N CYS A 240 7.42 -9.77 -3.71
CA CYS A 240 7.20 -11.18 -4.03
C CYS A 240 8.10 -11.68 -5.18
N LEU A 241 8.34 -10.85 -6.19
CA LEU A 241 9.23 -11.22 -7.31
C LEU A 241 10.71 -11.32 -6.94
N SER A 242 11.13 -10.76 -5.80
CA SER A 242 12.51 -10.85 -5.30
C SER A 242 12.85 -12.21 -4.68
N ALA A 243 11.85 -13.10 -4.56
CA ALA A 243 12.02 -14.42 -3.95
C ALA A 243 12.84 -15.38 -4.80
N LYS A 244 13.58 -16.27 -4.13
CA LYS A 244 14.37 -17.31 -4.82
C LYS A 244 13.55 -18.48 -5.39
N SER A 245 12.32 -18.69 -4.93
CA SER A 245 11.41 -19.71 -5.48
C SER A 245 9.96 -19.49 -5.08
N LEU A 246 9.03 -20.16 -5.77
CA LEU A 246 7.60 -20.09 -5.49
C LEU A 246 7.24 -20.50 -4.05
N SER A 247 7.85 -21.57 -3.52
CA SER A 247 7.61 -21.99 -2.14
C SER A 247 8.06 -20.93 -1.12
N HIS A 248 9.09 -20.14 -1.46
CA HIS A 248 9.54 -19.02 -0.63
C HIS A 248 8.57 -17.83 -0.69
N VAL A 249 7.98 -17.54 -1.86
CA VAL A 249 6.90 -16.55 -1.99
C VAL A 249 5.71 -16.95 -1.11
N LYS A 250 5.22 -18.18 -1.25
CA LYS A 250 4.08 -18.68 -0.47
C LYS A 250 4.34 -18.66 1.03
N ALA A 251 5.51 -19.13 1.46
CA ALA A 251 5.90 -19.07 2.87
C ALA A 251 5.99 -17.62 3.38
N GLY A 252 6.48 -16.68 2.56
CA GLY A 252 6.49 -15.26 2.87
C GLY A 252 5.09 -14.67 3.02
N CYS A 253 4.17 -14.99 2.09
CA CYS A 253 2.77 -14.57 2.18
C CYS A 253 2.06 -15.12 3.43
N ILE A 254 2.33 -16.38 3.80
CA ILE A 254 1.76 -16.98 5.02
C ILE A 254 2.32 -16.31 6.27
N LEU A 255 3.64 -16.06 6.34
CA LEU A 255 4.23 -15.32 7.45
C LEU A 255 3.60 -13.92 7.57
N CYS A 256 3.44 -13.21 6.46
CA CYS A 256 2.75 -11.92 6.43
C CYS A 256 1.31 -12.04 6.95
N GLY A 257 0.58 -13.08 6.53
CA GLY A 257 -0.77 -13.38 7.02
C GLY A 257 -0.84 -13.59 8.54
N TYR A 258 0.10 -14.35 9.12
CA TYR A 258 0.19 -14.48 10.59
C TYR A 258 0.48 -13.14 11.27
N LEU A 259 1.38 -12.32 10.71
CA LEU A 259 1.68 -11.00 11.26
C LEU A 259 0.48 -10.04 11.16
N LYS A 260 -0.36 -10.16 10.13
CA LYS A 260 -1.61 -9.38 9.98
C LYS A 260 -2.72 -9.75 10.96
N LEU A 261 -2.55 -10.82 11.76
CA LEU A 261 -3.46 -11.06 12.89
C LEU A 261 -3.19 -10.10 14.06
N LEU A 262 -1.96 -9.56 14.15
CA LEU A 262 -1.50 -8.76 15.28
C LEU A 262 -2.11 -7.35 15.41
N PRO A 263 -2.36 -6.58 14.32
CA PRO A 263 -2.86 -5.20 14.41
C PRO A 263 -4.12 -5.02 15.26
N MET A 264 -5.01 -6.02 15.31
CA MET A 264 -6.15 -6.00 16.23
C MET A 264 -5.71 -5.79 17.69
N PHE A 265 -4.70 -6.52 18.13
CA PHE A 265 -4.22 -6.47 19.50
C PHE A 265 -3.28 -5.29 19.73
N VAL A 266 -2.38 -5.01 18.78
CA VAL A 266 -1.29 -4.06 18.98
C VAL A 266 -1.57 -2.66 18.44
N MET A 267 -2.70 -2.44 17.75
CA MET A 267 -3.13 -1.11 17.25
C MET A 267 -4.57 -0.78 17.62
N VAL A 268 -5.52 -1.68 17.32
CA VAL A 268 -6.95 -1.41 17.55
C VAL A 268 -7.25 -1.27 19.04
N PHE A 269 -6.85 -2.25 19.86
CA PHE A 269 -7.03 -2.17 21.32
C PHE A 269 -6.30 -0.98 21.96
N PRO A 270 -5.00 -0.72 21.69
CA PRO A 270 -4.36 0.51 22.12
C PRO A 270 -5.11 1.77 21.68
N GLY A 271 -5.55 1.87 20.42
CA GLY A 271 -6.34 3.01 19.95
C GLY A 271 -7.60 3.26 20.78
N MET A 272 -8.35 2.21 21.08
CA MET A 272 -9.51 2.27 21.97
C MET A 272 -9.14 2.66 23.40
N ILE A 273 -8.04 2.14 23.95
CA ILE A 273 -7.54 2.50 25.28
C ILE A 273 -7.11 3.97 25.33
N SER A 274 -6.56 4.52 24.24
CA SER A 274 -6.21 5.93 24.17
C SER A 274 -7.41 6.83 24.39
N ARG A 275 -8.57 6.50 23.81
CA ARG A 275 -9.83 7.21 24.07
C ARG A 275 -10.26 7.13 25.54
N ILE A 276 -10.02 6.01 26.21
CA ILE A 276 -10.33 5.86 27.65
C ILE A 276 -9.47 6.79 28.51
N LEU A 277 -8.17 6.87 28.20
CA LEU A 277 -7.21 7.63 29.01
C LEU A 277 -7.23 9.13 28.69
N TYR A 278 -7.55 9.50 27.44
CA TYR A 278 -7.51 10.88 26.96
C TYR A 278 -8.80 11.26 26.21
N PRO A 279 -9.99 11.18 26.83
CA PRO A 279 -11.26 11.40 26.16
C PRO A 279 -11.40 12.83 25.60
N ASP A 280 -10.95 13.84 26.33
CA ASP A 280 -11.04 15.25 25.91
C ASP A 280 -10.14 15.57 24.71
N GLU A 281 -9.00 14.88 24.58
CA GLU A 281 -8.06 15.11 23.47
C GLU A 281 -8.39 14.23 22.25
N VAL A 282 -8.63 12.94 22.45
CA VAL A 282 -8.76 11.95 21.38
C VAL A 282 -10.19 11.90 20.82
N ALA A 283 -11.20 12.08 21.68
CA ALA A 283 -12.60 12.08 21.30
C ALA A 283 -13.22 13.49 21.30
N CYS A 284 -12.39 14.53 21.18
CA CYS A 284 -12.86 15.90 21.00
C CYS A 284 -13.84 15.97 19.81
N VAL A 285 -14.87 16.81 19.96
CA VAL A 285 -15.87 17.06 18.91
C VAL A 285 -16.05 18.56 18.65
N ASP A 286 -15.62 19.40 19.58
CA ASP A 286 -15.64 20.85 19.41
C ASP A 286 -14.49 21.29 18.47
N PRO A 287 -14.78 22.05 17.40
CA PRO A 287 -13.78 22.47 16.43
C PRO A 287 -12.59 23.23 17.02
N ASP A 288 -12.82 24.09 18.02
CA ASP A 288 -11.78 24.95 18.59
C ASP A 288 -10.86 24.13 19.50
N GLU A 289 -11.43 23.21 20.29
CA GLU A 289 -10.65 22.25 21.07
C GLU A 289 -9.84 21.31 20.19
N CYS A 290 -10.47 20.71 19.17
CA CYS A 290 -9.76 19.81 18.27
C CYS A 290 -8.63 20.53 17.52
N GLN A 291 -8.85 21.78 17.12
CA GLN A 291 -7.80 22.61 16.51
C GLN A 291 -6.62 22.83 17.47
N MET A 292 -6.88 23.00 18.77
CA MET A 292 -5.85 23.17 19.78
C MET A 292 -5.03 21.89 20.01
N TYR A 293 -5.67 20.73 20.11
CA TYR A 293 -4.99 19.48 20.45
C TYR A 293 -4.28 18.80 19.28
N CYS A 294 -4.85 18.86 18.07
CA CYS A 294 -4.28 18.16 16.92
C CYS A 294 -4.15 19.00 15.65
N GLY A 295 -4.53 20.28 15.68
CA GLY A 295 -4.44 21.16 14.51
C GLY A 295 -5.44 20.83 13.40
N ALA A 296 -6.51 20.09 13.72
CA ALA A 296 -7.60 19.77 12.81
C ALA A 296 -8.96 20.00 13.50
N SER A 297 -9.86 20.73 12.85
CA SER A 297 -11.18 21.07 13.39
C SER A 297 -12.23 19.97 13.24
N VAL A 298 -11.91 18.88 12.54
CA VAL A 298 -12.85 17.81 12.18
C VAL A 298 -12.83 16.62 13.14
N GLY A 299 -11.81 16.52 14.01
CA GLY A 299 -11.62 15.44 14.97
C GLY A 299 -10.14 15.06 15.15
N CYS A 300 -9.79 14.56 16.34
CA CYS A 300 -8.40 14.26 16.71
C CYS A 300 -8.08 12.78 16.91
N THR A 301 -8.94 11.86 16.48
CA THR A 301 -8.77 10.44 16.80
C THR A 301 -7.45 9.85 16.29
N ASN A 302 -6.90 10.37 15.18
CA ASN A 302 -5.58 9.98 14.66
C ASN A 302 -4.42 10.15 15.65
N ILE A 303 -4.53 11.00 16.69
CA ILE A 303 -3.47 11.15 17.70
C ILE A 303 -3.44 9.99 18.71
N ALA A 304 -4.45 9.11 18.69
CA ALA A 304 -4.65 8.06 19.69
C ALA A 304 -3.39 7.22 19.97
N TYR A 305 -2.76 6.68 18.92
CA TYR A 305 -1.57 5.84 19.08
C TYR A 305 -0.32 6.64 19.46
N PRO A 306 0.05 7.73 18.76
CA PRO A 306 1.15 8.60 19.18
C PRO A 306 1.07 9.06 20.64
N LYS A 307 -0.13 9.45 21.09
CA LYS A 307 -0.38 9.93 22.46
C LYS A 307 -0.01 8.86 23.51
N LEU A 308 -0.42 7.61 23.29
CA LEU A 308 -0.04 6.49 24.17
C LEU A 308 1.46 6.24 24.17
N VAL A 309 2.12 6.29 23.02
CA VAL A 309 3.58 6.11 22.95
C VAL A 309 4.31 7.17 23.76
N VAL A 310 3.84 8.42 23.67
CA VAL A 310 4.46 9.58 24.32
C VAL A 310 4.22 9.56 25.84
N ASP A 311 3.02 9.22 26.29
CA ASP A 311 2.63 9.40 27.69
C ASP A 311 2.76 8.13 28.54
N LEU A 312 2.68 6.93 27.95
CA LEU A 312 2.75 5.66 28.70
C LEU A 312 4.12 4.99 28.65
N MET A 313 4.87 5.12 27.56
CA MET A 313 6.15 4.42 27.47
C MET A 313 7.22 5.07 28.34
N PRO A 314 8.05 4.29 29.04
CA PRO A 314 9.14 4.83 29.82
C PRO A 314 10.22 5.44 28.92
N ASN A 315 11.03 6.33 29.52
CA ASN A 315 12.19 6.92 28.88
C ASN A 315 13.12 5.83 28.30
N GLY A 316 13.66 6.07 27.11
CA GLY A 316 14.39 5.04 26.36
C GLY A 316 13.48 4.25 25.42
N LEU A 317 12.49 3.51 25.95
CA LEU A 317 11.53 2.78 25.10
C LEU A 317 10.68 3.72 24.25
N ARG A 318 10.22 4.85 24.82
CA ARG A 318 9.57 5.93 24.07
C ARG A 318 10.44 6.40 22.89
N GLY A 319 11.72 6.68 23.16
CA GLY A 319 12.66 7.15 22.14
C GLY A 319 12.93 6.11 21.05
N LEU A 320 13.07 4.84 21.45
CA LEU A 320 13.22 3.71 20.53
C LEU A 320 11.99 3.57 19.63
N MET A 321 10.79 3.62 20.20
CA MET A 321 9.54 3.50 19.45
C MET A 321 9.39 4.65 18.46
N LEU A 322 9.58 5.89 18.89
CA LEU A 322 9.53 7.07 18.00
C LEU A 322 10.55 6.98 16.86
N SER A 323 11.77 6.51 17.15
CA SER A 323 12.82 6.33 16.14
C SER A 323 12.45 5.27 15.11
N VAL A 324 11.88 4.14 15.53
CA VAL A 324 11.48 3.05 14.64
C VAL A 324 10.28 3.43 13.78
N MET A 325 9.33 4.19 14.33
CA MET A 325 8.21 4.71 13.56
C MET A 325 8.66 5.72 12.51
N MET A 326 9.65 6.56 12.85
CA MET A 326 10.28 7.47 11.89
C MET A 326 11.05 6.71 10.79
N ALA A 327 11.77 5.65 11.15
CA ALA A 327 12.40 4.77 10.17
C ALA A 327 11.36 4.09 9.25
N SER A 328 10.21 3.68 9.80
CA SER A 328 9.09 3.10 9.05
C SER A 328 8.49 4.04 8.04
N LEU A 329 8.31 5.30 8.42
CA LEU A 329 7.86 6.38 7.54
C LEU A 329 8.81 6.55 6.36
N MET A 330 10.11 6.68 6.65
CA MET A 330 11.13 6.87 5.63
C MET A 330 11.19 5.69 4.66
N SER A 331 11.09 4.46 5.18
CA SER A 331 11.14 3.25 4.35
C SER A 331 9.91 3.10 3.44
N SER A 332 8.73 3.43 3.96
CA SER A 332 7.46 3.38 3.21
C SER A 332 7.46 4.42 2.08
N LEU A 333 7.81 5.68 2.40
CA LEU A 333 7.92 6.75 1.41
C LEU A 333 8.99 6.45 0.35
N THR A 334 10.15 5.93 0.76
CA THR A 334 11.21 5.54 -0.19
C THR A 334 10.72 4.46 -1.16
N SER A 335 9.98 3.47 -0.66
CA SER A 335 9.40 2.41 -1.49
C SER A 335 8.38 2.98 -2.49
N ILE A 336 7.50 3.88 -2.03
CA ILE A 336 6.50 4.52 -2.90
C ILE A 336 7.17 5.37 -3.97
N PHE A 337 8.15 6.20 -3.60
CA PHE A 337 8.89 7.04 -4.55
C PHE A 337 9.67 6.22 -5.57
N ASN A 338 10.27 5.10 -5.17
CA ASN A 338 10.97 4.22 -6.10
C ASN A 338 9.99 3.56 -7.08
N SER A 339 8.88 3.01 -6.60
CA SER A 339 7.83 2.45 -7.46
C SER A 339 7.22 3.51 -8.40
N ALA A 340 6.97 4.72 -7.89
CA ALA A 340 6.46 5.84 -8.69
C ALA A 340 7.45 6.29 -9.79
N SER A 341 8.72 6.42 -9.42
CA SER A 341 9.82 6.70 -10.37
C SER A 341 9.89 5.63 -11.45
N THR A 342 9.77 4.36 -11.08
CA THR A 342 9.77 3.23 -12.05
C THR A 342 8.59 3.31 -13.01
N LEU A 343 7.37 3.50 -12.49
CA LEU A 343 6.16 3.61 -13.31
C LEU A 343 6.26 4.80 -14.28
N PHE A 344 6.72 5.96 -13.80
CA PHE A 344 6.89 7.12 -14.65
C PHE A 344 7.96 6.91 -15.71
N THR A 345 9.16 6.47 -15.31
CA THR A 345 10.29 6.31 -16.22
C THR A 345 10.03 5.24 -17.28
N MET A 346 9.65 4.02 -16.85
CA MET A 346 9.54 2.86 -17.73
C MET A 346 8.24 2.82 -18.54
N ASP A 347 7.13 3.36 -18.01
CA ASP A 347 5.82 3.25 -18.66
C ASP A 347 5.37 4.53 -19.39
N ILE A 348 5.93 5.69 -19.01
CA ILE A 348 5.53 7.00 -19.54
C ILE A 348 6.70 7.70 -20.24
N TYR A 349 7.83 7.88 -19.56
CA TYR A 349 8.95 8.68 -20.05
C TYR A 349 9.61 8.09 -21.29
N THR A 350 9.86 6.77 -21.30
CA THR A 350 10.38 6.04 -22.47
C THR A 350 9.47 6.14 -23.70
N LYS A 351 8.18 6.48 -23.54
CA LYS A 351 7.27 6.69 -24.66
C LYS A 351 7.32 8.11 -25.20
N ILE A 352 7.53 9.07 -24.32
CA ILE A 352 7.77 10.47 -24.71
C ILE A 352 9.16 10.58 -25.36
N ARG A 353 10.12 9.79 -24.88
CA ARG A 353 11.51 9.73 -25.34
C ARG A 353 11.93 8.28 -25.58
N SER A 354 11.75 7.81 -26.81
CA SER A 354 12.02 6.43 -27.24
C SER A 354 13.48 5.99 -27.17
N SER A 355 14.43 6.93 -27.27
CA SER A 355 15.87 6.68 -27.25
C SER A 355 16.54 7.33 -26.02
N ALA A 356 15.91 7.19 -24.85
CA ALA A 356 16.45 7.73 -23.60
C ALA A 356 17.62 6.86 -23.10
N SER A 357 18.76 7.50 -22.79
CA SER A 357 19.88 6.80 -22.16
C SER A 357 19.54 6.40 -20.72
N GLU A 358 20.20 5.38 -20.16
CA GLU A 358 20.00 4.97 -18.76
C GLU A 358 20.21 6.13 -17.77
N LYS A 359 21.19 7.00 -18.05
CA LYS A 359 21.47 8.20 -17.24
C LYS A 359 20.32 9.20 -17.27
N GLU A 360 19.74 9.42 -18.45
CA GLU A 360 18.58 10.30 -18.64
C GLU A 360 17.38 9.76 -17.87
N LEU A 361 17.14 8.45 -17.96
CA LEU A 361 16.05 7.78 -17.26
C LEU A 361 16.16 7.91 -15.73
N MET A 362 17.37 7.73 -15.19
CA MET A 362 17.65 7.93 -13.76
C MET A 362 17.41 9.38 -13.31
N ILE A 363 17.81 10.37 -14.11
CA ILE A 363 17.60 11.79 -13.80
C ILE A 363 16.11 12.12 -13.85
N ALA A 364 15.40 11.69 -14.90
CA ALA A 364 13.97 11.92 -15.08
C ALA A 364 13.16 11.34 -13.90
N GLY A 365 13.49 10.14 -13.45
CA GLY A 365 12.87 9.53 -12.27
C GLY A 365 13.07 10.34 -10.99
N ARG A 366 14.28 10.86 -10.75
CA ARG A 366 14.58 11.69 -9.57
C ARG A 366 13.86 13.05 -9.60
N VAL A 367 13.81 13.70 -10.76
CA VAL A 367 13.06 14.96 -10.93
C VAL A 367 11.58 14.73 -10.70
N PHE A 368 11.03 13.63 -11.21
CA PHE A 368 9.63 13.28 -11.01
C PHE A 368 9.27 13.08 -9.53
N ILE A 369 10.16 12.48 -8.72
CA ILE A 369 9.96 12.36 -7.27
C ILE A 369 9.80 13.74 -6.62
N LEU A 370 10.61 14.74 -7.01
CA LEU A 370 10.49 16.11 -6.48
C LEU A 370 9.13 16.74 -6.82
N VAL A 371 8.62 16.48 -8.03
CA VAL A 371 7.28 16.93 -8.44
C VAL A 371 6.20 16.27 -7.58
N LEU A 372 6.28 14.95 -7.37
CA LEU A 372 5.32 14.22 -6.50
C LEU A 372 5.32 14.76 -5.07
N ILE A 373 6.49 15.08 -4.52
CA ILE A 373 6.61 15.69 -3.20
C ILE A 373 5.88 17.04 -3.16
N GLY A 374 6.12 17.91 -4.15
CA GLY A 374 5.46 19.21 -4.23
C GLY A 374 3.94 19.11 -4.27
N VAL A 375 3.40 18.21 -5.10
CA VAL A 375 1.95 17.96 -5.19
C VAL A 375 1.40 17.40 -3.87
N SER A 376 2.13 16.49 -3.22
CA SER A 376 1.69 15.88 -1.96
C SER A 376 1.64 16.88 -0.81
N ILE A 377 2.58 17.83 -0.74
CA ILE A 377 2.55 18.94 0.23
C ILE A 377 1.34 19.83 -0.01
N ALA A 378 1.07 20.19 -1.27
CA ALA A 378 -0.09 21.03 -1.62
C ALA A 378 -1.43 20.35 -1.27
N TRP A 379 -1.46 19.02 -1.17
CA TRP A 379 -2.66 18.25 -0.85
C TRP A 379 -2.94 18.10 0.66
N ILE A 380 -1.98 18.40 1.54
CA ILE A 380 -2.13 18.22 3.00
C ILE A 380 -3.40 18.89 3.57
N PRO A 381 -3.77 20.14 3.21
CA PRO A 381 -4.97 20.77 3.75
C PRO A 381 -6.26 20.01 3.41
N VAL A 382 -6.30 19.34 2.26
CA VAL A 382 -7.45 18.50 1.86
C VAL A 382 -7.51 17.26 2.75
N VAL A 383 -6.37 16.63 3.05
CA VAL A 383 -6.32 15.48 3.95
C VAL A 383 -6.75 15.85 5.37
N GLN A 384 -6.33 17.03 5.87
CA GLN A 384 -6.71 17.51 7.20
C GLN A 384 -8.21 17.83 7.34
N SER A 385 -8.88 18.17 6.24
CA SER A 385 -10.29 18.53 6.22
C SER A 385 -11.21 17.35 5.84
N ALA A 386 -10.66 16.22 5.42
CA ALA A 386 -11.43 15.07 4.95
C ALA A 386 -11.82 14.10 6.07
N GLN A 387 -12.96 13.41 5.89
CA GLN A 387 -13.38 12.20 6.61
C GLN A 387 -13.39 12.32 8.14
N SER A 388 -13.87 13.47 8.65
CA SER A 388 -14.14 13.65 10.09
C SER A 388 -12.95 13.32 11.00
N GLY A 389 -11.73 13.55 10.50
CA GLY A 389 -10.49 13.27 11.24
C GLY A 389 -10.06 11.80 11.24
N GLN A 390 -10.65 10.92 10.43
CA GLN A 390 -10.27 9.51 10.30
C GLN A 390 -9.45 9.27 9.03
N LEU A 391 -8.13 9.22 9.17
CA LEU A 391 -7.21 9.09 8.03
C LEU A 391 -7.43 7.79 7.25
N PHE A 392 -7.75 6.69 7.94
CA PHE A 392 -7.88 5.40 7.30
C PHE A 392 -9.13 5.33 6.41
N ASP A 393 -10.27 5.86 6.86
CA ASP A 393 -11.49 5.91 6.04
C ASP A 393 -11.32 6.76 4.78
N TYR A 394 -10.54 7.85 4.86
CA TYR A 394 -10.11 8.62 3.70
C TYR A 394 -9.32 7.80 2.67
N ILE A 395 -8.32 7.04 3.11
CA ILE A 395 -7.52 6.20 2.22
C ILE A 395 -8.40 5.13 1.56
N GLN A 396 -9.26 4.47 2.35
CA GLN A 396 -10.09 3.35 1.90
C GLN A 396 -11.23 3.80 0.98
N SER A 397 -11.82 4.97 1.22
CA SER A 397 -12.85 5.53 0.34
C SER A 397 -12.32 5.85 -1.05
N ILE A 398 -11.19 6.58 -1.17
CA ILE A 398 -10.56 6.85 -2.47
C ILE A 398 -10.17 5.56 -3.19
N THR A 399 -9.60 4.61 -2.45
CA THR A 399 -9.23 3.29 -2.98
C THR A 399 -10.47 2.57 -3.52
N SER A 400 -11.58 2.60 -2.78
CA SER A 400 -12.87 2.02 -3.18
C SER A 400 -13.50 2.69 -4.40
N TYR A 401 -13.15 3.94 -4.71
CA TYR A 401 -13.68 4.65 -5.87
C TYR A 401 -12.93 4.34 -7.16
N LEU A 402 -11.63 4.05 -7.08
CA LEU A 402 -10.76 4.02 -8.27
C LEU A 402 -10.21 2.64 -8.60
N THR A 403 -10.08 1.76 -7.61
CA THR A 403 -9.43 0.45 -7.76
C THR A 403 -10.32 -0.72 -8.17
N PRO A 404 -11.65 -0.75 -7.92
CA PRO A 404 -12.49 -1.88 -8.31
C PRO A 404 -12.42 -2.28 -9.80
N PRO A 405 -12.35 -1.34 -10.77
CA PRO A 405 -12.21 -1.69 -12.19
C PRO A 405 -10.91 -2.45 -12.50
N ILE A 406 -9.84 -2.14 -11.76
CA ILE A 406 -8.56 -2.85 -11.86
C ILE A 406 -8.72 -4.27 -11.32
N ALA A 407 -9.28 -4.42 -10.11
CA ALA A 407 -9.52 -5.74 -9.53
C ALA A 407 -10.37 -6.62 -10.46
N ALA A 408 -11.42 -6.06 -11.08
CA ALA A 408 -12.26 -6.74 -12.07
C ALA A 408 -11.44 -7.19 -13.28
N THR A 409 -10.59 -6.31 -13.83
CA THR A 409 -9.71 -6.61 -14.95
C THR A 409 -8.79 -7.79 -14.64
N PHE A 410 -8.15 -7.80 -13.48
CA PHE A 410 -7.25 -8.89 -13.09
C PHE A 410 -7.95 -10.21 -12.87
N MET A 411 -9.06 -10.20 -12.12
CA MET A 411 -9.83 -11.41 -11.88
C MET A 411 -10.28 -12.02 -13.22
N LEU A 412 -10.82 -11.19 -14.12
CA LEU A 412 -11.28 -11.63 -15.42
C LEU A 412 -10.12 -12.03 -16.35
N ALA A 413 -8.97 -11.36 -16.30
CA ALA A 413 -7.78 -11.70 -17.09
C ALA A 413 -7.27 -13.11 -16.79
N ILE A 414 -7.25 -13.48 -15.50
CA ILE A 414 -6.74 -14.78 -15.01
C ILE A 414 -7.75 -15.90 -15.29
N PHE A 415 -9.03 -15.69 -14.96
CA PHE A 415 -10.03 -16.76 -14.98
C PHE A 415 -10.83 -16.86 -16.30
N CYS A 416 -10.88 -15.79 -17.11
CA CYS A 416 -11.68 -15.76 -18.33
C CYS A 416 -10.81 -15.55 -19.57
N LYS A 417 -10.66 -16.61 -20.39
CA LYS A 417 -9.92 -16.53 -21.65
C LYS A 417 -10.57 -15.63 -22.71
N ARG A 418 -11.88 -15.40 -22.60
CA ARG A 418 -12.66 -14.64 -23.61
C ARG A 418 -12.36 -13.14 -23.59
N VAL A 419 -11.82 -12.64 -22.48
CA VAL A 419 -11.54 -11.22 -22.25
C VAL A 419 -10.42 -10.75 -23.19
N ASN A 420 -10.60 -9.58 -23.79
CA ASN A 420 -9.67 -8.96 -24.73
C ASN A 420 -9.42 -7.48 -24.41
N GLU A 421 -8.47 -6.86 -25.13
CA GLU A 421 -8.04 -5.47 -24.90
C GLU A 421 -9.19 -4.45 -24.95
N PRO A 422 -10.09 -4.45 -25.95
CA PRO A 422 -11.15 -3.44 -26.01
C PRO A 422 -12.11 -3.55 -24.82
N GLY A 423 -12.48 -4.76 -24.42
CA GLY A 423 -13.34 -4.98 -23.26
C GLY A 423 -12.73 -4.43 -21.98
N VAL A 424 -11.44 -4.69 -21.76
CA VAL A 424 -10.71 -4.17 -20.62
C VAL A 424 -10.59 -2.65 -20.67
N PHE A 425 -10.18 -2.08 -21.81
CA PHE A 425 -9.99 -0.64 -21.95
C PHE A 425 -11.28 0.15 -21.65
N TYR A 426 -12.41 -0.22 -22.26
CA TYR A 426 -13.68 0.44 -22.00
C TYR A 426 -14.21 0.17 -20.58
N GLY A 427 -14.01 -1.03 -20.05
CA GLY A 427 -14.35 -1.36 -18.67
C GLY A 427 -13.60 -0.50 -17.64
N LEU A 428 -12.31 -0.26 -17.89
CA LEU A 428 -11.48 0.63 -17.09
C LEU A 428 -11.92 2.10 -17.24
N MET A 429 -12.13 2.59 -18.45
CA MET A 429 -12.52 3.99 -18.69
C MET A 429 -13.91 4.33 -18.12
N ILE A 430 -14.90 3.45 -18.32
CA ILE A 430 -16.23 3.63 -17.75
C ILE A 430 -16.17 3.53 -16.22
N GLY A 431 -15.41 2.56 -15.70
CA GLY A 431 -15.17 2.43 -14.26
C GLY A 431 -14.54 3.68 -13.66
N LEU A 432 -13.53 4.26 -14.33
CA LEU A 432 -12.89 5.51 -13.93
C LEU A 432 -13.87 6.68 -13.91
N ALA A 433 -14.70 6.82 -14.94
CA ALA A 433 -15.69 7.89 -15.00
C ALA A 433 -16.70 7.80 -13.84
N ILE A 434 -17.18 6.59 -13.53
CA ILE A 434 -18.10 6.35 -12.40
C ILE A 434 -17.37 6.65 -11.07
N GLY A 435 -16.16 6.13 -10.90
CA GLY A 435 -15.33 6.36 -9.70
C GLY A 435 -15.01 7.84 -9.45
N LEU A 436 -14.55 8.54 -10.48
CA LEU A 436 -14.25 9.98 -10.41
C LEU A 436 -15.49 10.81 -10.15
N SER A 437 -16.65 10.46 -10.71
CA SER A 437 -17.88 11.20 -10.43
C SER A 437 -18.28 11.11 -8.95
N ARG A 438 -18.14 9.93 -8.32
CA ARG A 438 -18.34 9.75 -6.87
C ARG A 438 -17.32 10.53 -6.05
N MET A 439 -16.04 10.44 -6.42
CA MET A 439 -14.94 11.10 -5.72
C MET A 439 -15.04 12.62 -5.78
N ILE A 440 -15.28 13.18 -6.97
CA ILE A 440 -15.42 14.63 -7.18
C ILE A 440 -16.64 15.16 -6.42
N ALA A 441 -17.76 14.45 -6.43
CA ALA A 441 -18.94 14.85 -5.66
C ALA A 441 -18.64 14.89 -4.16
N GLU A 442 -17.96 13.87 -3.61
CA GLU A 442 -17.62 13.85 -2.18
C GLU A 442 -16.70 15.01 -1.79
N PHE A 443 -15.70 15.32 -2.61
CA PHE A 443 -14.82 16.46 -2.36
C PHE A 443 -15.52 17.81 -2.55
N ALA A 444 -16.41 17.94 -3.52
CA ALA A 444 -17.11 19.19 -3.81
C ALA A 444 -18.15 19.55 -2.73
N TYR A 445 -18.88 18.56 -2.22
CA TYR A 445 -19.91 18.76 -1.18
C TYR A 445 -19.37 18.62 0.25
N GLY A 446 -18.16 18.06 0.40
CA GLY A 446 -17.54 17.74 1.68
C GLY A 446 -18.19 16.52 2.35
N THR A 447 -17.41 15.84 3.21
CA THR A 447 -17.89 14.68 3.98
C THR A 447 -18.75 15.07 5.19
N GLY A 448 -18.89 16.36 5.45
CA GLY A 448 -19.52 16.88 6.66
C GLY A 448 -18.64 16.73 7.90
N SER A 449 -18.99 17.47 8.94
CA SER A 449 -18.45 17.37 10.29
C SER A 449 -19.59 17.13 11.27
N CYS A 450 -19.23 16.85 12.52
CA CYS A 450 -20.18 16.75 13.62
C CYS A 450 -20.97 18.05 13.90
N VAL A 451 -20.47 19.18 13.39
CA VAL A 451 -21.09 20.50 13.49
C VAL A 451 -21.90 20.85 12.24
N ALA A 452 -21.42 20.45 11.06
CA ALA A 452 -22.05 20.75 9.78
C ALA A 452 -22.21 19.47 8.96
N PRO A 453 -23.41 18.85 8.90
CA PRO A 453 -23.61 17.63 8.13
C PRO A 453 -23.32 17.86 6.64
N THR A 454 -22.98 16.78 5.92
CA THR A 454 -22.73 16.87 4.48
C THR A 454 -23.99 17.27 3.73
N ASN A 455 -23.82 18.14 2.73
CA ASN A 455 -24.89 18.51 1.80
C ASN A 455 -24.86 17.64 0.52
N CYS A 456 -24.08 16.56 0.50
CA CYS A 456 -23.99 15.73 -0.69
C CYS A 456 -25.30 14.97 -0.95
N PRO A 457 -25.81 14.95 -2.20
CA PRO A 457 -27.03 14.22 -2.53
C PRO A 457 -26.97 12.74 -2.12
N GLU A 458 -28.00 12.25 -1.41
CA GLU A 458 -28.06 10.85 -0.92
C GLU A 458 -27.89 9.82 -2.04
N ILE A 459 -28.34 10.11 -3.25
CA ILE A 459 -28.20 9.21 -4.41
C ILE A 459 -26.71 8.97 -4.75
N ILE A 460 -25.87 9.99 -4.56
CA ILE A 460 -24.45 9.94 -4.90
C ILE A 460 -23.62 9.54 -3.68
N CYS A 461 -23.83 10.20 -2.54
CA CYS A 461 -23.02 10.02 -1.34
C CYS A 461 -23.62 9.10 -0.27
N GLY A 462 -24.91 8.76 -0.36
CA GLY A 462 -25.59 7.93 0.64
C GLY A 462 -25.18 6.45 0.61
N VAL A 463 -24.51 6.01 -0.46
CA VAL A 463 -23.96 4.65 -0.55
C VAL A 463 -22.59 4.60 0.11
N HIS A 464 -22.44 3.72 1.10
CA HIS A 464 -21.17 3.45 1.78
C HIS A 464 -20.07 3.06 0.78
N TYR A 465 -18.84 3.52 0.98
CA TYR A 465 -17.75 3.34 0.01
C TYR A 465 -17.45 1.87 -0.31
N LEU A 466 -17.62 0.96 0.66
CA LEU A 466 -17.47 -0.49 0.43
C LEU A 466 -18.56 -1.07 -0.47
N TYR A 467 -19.80 -0.58 -0.36
CA TYR A 467 -20.88 -0.98 -1.26
C TYR A 467 -20.69 -0.41 -2.65
N PHE A 468 -20.24 0.85 -2.73
CA PHE A 468 -19.85 1.45 -4.00
C PHE A 468 -18.75 0.63 -4.69
N SER A 469 -17.74 0.15 -3.94
CA SER A 469 -16.69 -0.73 -4.46
C SER A 469 -17.25 -2.01 -5.10
N ILE A 470 -18.20 -2.68 -4.42
CA ILE A 470 -18.87 -3.88 -4.97
C ILE A 470 -19.66 -3.56 -6.24
N ILE A 471 -20.45 -2.49 -6.21
CA ILE A 471 -21.27 -2.07 -7.35
C ILE A 471 -20.37 -1.75 -8.55
N LEU A 472 -19.31 -0.97 -8.34
CA LEU A 472 -18.36 -0.59 -9.37
C LEU A 472 -17.62 -1.81 -9.93
N PHE A 473 -17.18 -2.73 -9.08
CA PHE A 473 -16.58 -4.00 -9.49
C PHE A 473 -17.51 -4.81 -10.40
N CYS A 474 -18.76 -4.97 -10.01
CA CYS A 474 -19.78 -5.69 -10.78
C CYS A 474 -20.05 -5.02 -12.13
N ILE A 475 -20.23 -3.69 -12.14
CA ILE A 475 -20.43 -2.92 -13.39
C ILE A 475 -19.22 -3.09 -14.31
N SER A 476 -18.00 -2.95 -13.79
CA SER A 476 -16.78 -3.16 -14.58
C SER A 476 -16.72 -4.59 -15.13
N CYS A 477 -17.05 -5.61 -14.35
CA CYS A 477 -17.09 -6.99 -14.85
C CYS A 477 -18.09 -7.16 -16.01
N LEU A 478 -19.31 -6.61 -15.85
CA LEU A 478 -20.35 -6.67 -16.88
C LEU A 478 -19.92 -5.97 -18.17
N VAL A 479 -19.36 -4.76 -18.07
CA VAL A 479 -18.88 -4.00 -19.23
C VAL A 479 -17.74 -4.75 -19.93
N ILE A 480 -16.73 -5.22 -19.17
CA ILE A 480 -15.59 -5.96 -19.72
C ILE A 480 -16.08 -7.20 -20.47
N LEU A 481 -16.96 -8.00 -19.86
CA LEU A 481 -17.47 -9.23 -20.46
C LEU A 481 -18.33 -8.95 -21.69
N THR A 482 -19.24 -7.98 -21.62
CA THR A 482 -20.15 -7.64 -22.73
C THR A 482 -19.35 -7.20 -23.95
N ILE A 483 -18.45 -6.24 -23.79
CA ILE A 483 -17.64 -5.73 -24.91
C ILE A 483 -16.67 -6.81 -25.40
N SER A 484 -16.07 -7.59 -24.50
CA SER A 484 -15.20 -8.70 -24.91
C SER A 484 -15.97 -9.73 -25.75
N LEU A 485 -17.20 -10.08 -25.37
CA LEU A 485 -18.05 -11.03 -26.10
C LEU A 485 -18.47 -10.50 -27.48
N MET A 486 -18.64 -9.19 -27.63
CA MET A 486 -18.99 -8.52 -28.88
C MET A 486 -17.80 -8.30 -29.83
N THR A 487 -16.57 -8.43 -29.33
CA THR A 487 -15.33 -8.17 -30.10
C THR A 487 -14.57 -9.46 -30.39
N LYS A 488 -13.60 -9.43 -31.30
CA LYS A 488 -12.88 -10.64 -31.73
C LYS A 488 -12.15 -11.33 -30.55
N PRO A 489 -12.22 -12.67 -30.41
CA PRO A 489 -11.49 -13.40 -29.39
C PRO A 489 -9.98 -13.39 -29.68
N ILE A 490 -9.17 -13.45 -28.63
CA ILE A 490 -7.73 -13.68 -28.74
C ILE A 490 -7.50 -15.18 -28.95
N GLU A 491 -6.65 -15.55 -29.91
CA GLU A 491 -6.31 -16.94 -30.17
C GLU A 491 -5.55 -17.58 -29.01
N ASP A 492 -5.82 -18.85 -28.73
CA ASP A 492 -5.26 -19.55 -27.55
C ASP A 492 -3.71 -19.58 -27.55
N LYS A 493 -3.06 -19.55 -28.73
CA LYS A 493 -1.60 -19.51 -28.90
C LYS A 493 -0.91 -18.30 -28.22
N HIS A 494 -1.66 -17.21 -28.06
CA HIS A 494 -1.18 -15.99 -27.38
C HIS A 494 -1.43 -16.02 -25.87
N LEU A 495 -2.25 -16.96 -25.37
CA LEU A 495 -2.75 -17.01 -23.99
C LEU A 495 -2.13 -18.14 -23.15
N TYR A 496 -1.26 -18.96 -23.75
CA TYR A 496 -0.58 -20.05 -23.04
C TYR A 496 0.14 -19.53 -21.79
N ARG A 497 -0.02 -20.22 -20.66
CA ARG A 497 0.58 -19.84 -19.36
C ARG A 497 0.16 -18.47 -18.79
N LEU A 498 -0.79 -17.76 -19.40
CA LEU A 498 -1.29 -16.46 -18.93
C LEU A 498 -2.68 -16.51 -18.29
N CYS A 499 -3.45 -17.58 -18.51
CA CYS A 499 -4.76 -17.76 -17.88
C CYS A 499 -4.87 -19.14 -17.23
N TRP A 500 -5.75 -19.25 -16.24
CA TRP A 500 -5.92 -20.46 -15.43
C TRP A 500 -6.18 -21.72 -16.27
N LYS A 501 -6.96 -21.58 -17.35
CA LYS A 501 -7.32 -22.68 -18.25
C LYS A 501 -6.13 -23.19 -19.08
N LEU A 502 -5.17 -22.32 -19.42
CA LEU A 502 -4.03 -22.63 -20.29
C LEU A 502 -2.70 -22.67 -19.54
N ARG A 503 -2.72 -22.73 -18.20
CA ARG A 503 -1.52 -22.64 -17.35
C ARG A 503 -0.52 -23.78 -17.53
N ASN A 504 -1.01 -24.98 -17.88
CA ASN A 504 -0.19 -26.21 -17.97
C ASN A 504 0.24 -26.53 -19.41
N HIS A 505 -0.02 -25.65 -20.38
CA HIS A 505 0.42 -25.86 -21.75
C HIS A 505 1.95 -25.78 -21.84
N THR A 506 2.55 -26.76 -22.51
CA THR A 506 4.00 -26.89 -22.73
C THR A 506 4.47 -26.24 -24.03
N GLU A 507 3.54 -25.86 -24.92
CA GLU A 507 3.84 -25.19 -26.18
C GLU A 507 4.41 -23.78 -25.97
N GLU A 508 5.22 -23.34 -26.93
CA GLU A 508 5.79 -21.99 -26.93
C GLU A 508 4.67 -20.96 -27.11
N ARG A 509 4.73 -19.88 -26.32
CA ARG A 509 3.74 -18.81 -26.37
C ARG A 509 4.20 -17.79 -27.41
N LEU A 510 3.32 -17.44 -28.33
CA LEU A 510 3.55 -16.31 -29.24
C LEU A 510 3.05 -15.03 -28.57
N ASP A 511 3.95 -14.12 -28.20
CA ASP A 511 3.57 -12.86 -27.58
C ASP A 511 2.83 -11.96 -28.60
N LEU A 512 1.84 -11.19 -28.12
CA LEU A 512 1.02 -10.29 -28.97
C LEU A 512 1.83 -9.11 -29.52
N GLU A 513 2.87 -8.70 -28.81
CA GLU A 513 3.82 -7.65 -29.19
C GLU A 513 5.22 -8.11 -28.74
N ILE A 514 6.22 -7.94 -29.61
CA ILE A 514 7.64 -8.14 -29.26
C ILE A 514 8.06 -6.94 -28.37
N ASP A 515 8.86 -7.17 -27.34
CA ASP A 515 9.27 -6.10 -26.43
C ASP A 515 10.11 -5.03 -27.16
N ASP A 516 9.69 -3.76 -27.13
CA ASP A 516 10.43 -2.58 -27.65
C ASP A 516 11.90 -2.51 -27.15
N TRP A 517 12.25 -3.24 -26.09
CA TRP A 517 13.60 -3.32 -25.52
C TRP A 517 14.53 -4.27 -26.29
N THR A 518 13.99 -5.23 -27.04
CA THR A 518 14.80 -6.21 -27.78
C THR A 518 15.37 -5.66 -29.09
N GLU A 519 14.74 -4.66 -29.72
CA GLU A 519 15.30 -4.02 -30.92
C GLU A 519 16.53 -3.15 -30.61
N ASN A 520 16.62 -2.57 -29.40
CA ASN A 520 17.76 -1.71 -29.03
C ASN A 520 19.01 -2.49 -28.59
N GLU A 521 18.90 -3.78 -28.23
CA GLU A 521 20.09 -4.60 -27.92
C GLU A 521 20.78 -5.15 -29.19
N GLU A 522 20.05 -5.31 -30.30
CA GLU A 522 20.66 -5.73 -31.57
C GLU A 522 21.26 -4.58 -32.38
N SER A 523 20.89 -3.31 -32.10
CA SER A 523 21.34 -2.17 -32.90
C SER A 523 22.43 -1.27 -32.30
N ASP A 524 22.92 -1.53 -31.09
CA ASP A 524 23.88 -0.62 -30.40
C ASP A 524 25.24 -1.26 -30.04
N TYR A 525 25.71 -2.22 -30.85
CA TYR A 525 27.15 -2.45 -31.02
C TYR A 525 27.73 -1.40 -32.00
N MET A 526 27.64 -0.12 -31.64
CA MET A 526 28.56 0.86 -32.20
C MET A 526 29.56 1.23 -31.11
N ASP A 527 30.83 0.86 -31.34
CA ASP A 527 31.99 1.32 -30.60
C ASP A 527 31.99 2.86 -30.52
N ILE A 528 31.45 3.42 -29.44
CA ILE A 528 31.68 4.81 -29.08
C ILE A 528 32.98 4.82 -28.25
N GLU A 529 34.11 4.95 -28.95
CA GLU A 529 35.34 5.46 -28.36
C GLU A 529 35.13 6.95 -27.98
N ASP A 530 34.61 7.20 -26.78
CA ASP A 530 34.60 8.56 -26.20
C ASP A 530 35.87 8.74 -25.33
N PRO A 531 36.57 9.90 -25.39
CA PRO A 531 37.89 10.06 -24.82
C PRO A 531 37.91 9.85 -23.30
N THR A 532 38.91 9.11 -22.84
CA THR A 532 39.22 8.88 -21.43
C THR A 532 39.70 10.17 -20.76
N GLU A 533 38.78 10.97 -20.22
CA GLU A 533 39.10 11.90 -19.12
C GLU A 533 38.55 11.35 -17.80
N GLU A 534 39.45 11.03 -16.87
CA GLU A 534 39.07 10.59 -15.53
C GLU A 534 38.28 11.69 -14.81
N PRO A 535 37.07 11.41 -14.29
CA PRO A 535 36.30 12.41 -13.57
C PRO A 535 37.03 12.83 -12.29
N GLY A 536 37.24 14.14 -12.12
CA GLY A 536 37.90 14.70 -10.92
C GLY A 536 37.22 14.29 -9.60
N CYS A 537 37.96 14.36 -8.50
CA CYS A 537 37.58 13.78 -7.19
C CYS A 537 36.17 14.17 -6.71
N CYS A 538 35.73 15.42 -6.89
CA CYS A 538 34.35 15.84 -6.57
C CYS A 538 33.30 15.21 -7.49
N LYS A 539 33.57 15.10 -8.79
CA LYS A 539 32.67 14.44 -9.75
C LYS A 539 32.63 12.94 -9.49
N LYS A 540 33.76 12.33 -9.12
CA LYS A 540 33.85 10.93 -8.69
C LYS A 540 33.10 10.71 -7.37
N ALA A 541 33.21 11.60 -6.39
CA ALA A 541 32.44 11.54 -5.16
C ALA A 541 30.94 11.70 -5.40
N VAL A 542 30.52 12.59 -6.30
CA VAL A 542 29.11 12.76 -6.70
C VAL A 542 28.60 11.53 -7.48
N LEU A 543 29.40 10.96 -8.38
CA LEU A 543 29.06 9.72 -9.10
C LEU A 543 28.96 8.53 -8.14
N ASN A 544 29.87 8.44 -7.16
CA ASN A 544 29.91 7.40 -6.14
C ASN A 544 28.74 7.56 -5.15
N PHE A 545 28.42 8.80 -4.75
CA PHE A 545 27.25 9.14 -3.96
C PHE A 545 25.93 8.85 -4.71
N CYS A 546 25.91 9.05 -6.02
CA CYS A 546 24.74 8.80 -6.86
C CYS A 546 24.59 7.34 -7.33
N GLY A 547 25.55 6.45 -7.02
CA GLY A 547 25.52 5.04 -7.42
C GLY A 547 25.78 4.78 -8.92
N LEU A 548 26.43 5.72 -9.62
CA LEU A 548 26.66 5.70 -11.07
C LEU A 548 28.00 5.02 -11.46
N GLU A 549 28.39 3.94 -10.77
CA GLU A 549 29.55 3.15 -11.20
C GLU A 549 29.22 2.42 -12.51
N LYS A 550 30.10 2.56 -13.53
CA LYS A 550 30.15 1.59 -14.62
C LYS A 550 30.63 0.27 -14.02
N SER A 551 29.72 -0.65 -13.77
CA SER A 551 30.10 -2.01 -13.38
C SER A 551 30.62 -2.73 -14.61
N ASN A 552 31.89 -3.14 -14.57
CA ASN A 552 32.45 -4.16 -15.45
C ASN A 552 31.91 -5.55 -15.04
N ALA A 553 30.59 -5.71 -15.04
CA ALA A 553 29.98 -7.02 -14.86
C ALA A 553 30.15 -7.80 -16.15
N PRO A 554 30.68 -9.04 -16.13
CA PRO A 554 30.68 -9.88 -17.32
C PRO A 554 29.23 -10.09 -17.78
N ALA A 555 28.97 -9.81 -19.05
CA ALA A 555 27.68 -10.14 -19.68
C ALA A 555 27.46 -11.66 -19.56
N LEU A 556 26.29 -12.07 -19.08
CA LEU A 556 25.91 -13.48 -18.99
C LEU A 556 25.92 -14.09 -20.39
N SER A 557 26.48 -15.30 -20.52
CA SER A 557 26.41 -16.04 -21.79
C SER A 557 24.96 -16.38 -22.16
N ALA A 558 24.67 -16.57 -23.45
CA ALA A 558 23.32 -16.89 -23.91
C ALA A 558 22.75 -18.18 -23.28
N GLU A 559 23.60 -19.18 -22.98
CA GLU A 559 23.21 -20.37 -22.22
C GLU A 559 22.86 -20.06 -20.77
N GLU A 560 23.65 -19.23 -20.08
CA GLU A 560 23.35 -18.79 -18.72
C GLU A 560 22.08 -17.93 -18.66
N GLN A 561 21.83 -17.09 -19.66
CA GLN A 561 20.58 -16.32 -19.79
C GLN A 561 19.37 -17.24 -20.01
N ALA A 562 19.49 -18.25 -20.86
CA ALA A 562 18.42 -19.24 -21.09
C ALA A 562 18.18 -20.11 -19.84
N GLU A 563 19.23 -20.55 -19.15
CA GLU A 563 19.10 -21.32 -17.90
C GLU A 563 18.52 -20.45 -16.77
N LEU A 564 18.90 -19.17 -16.71
CA LEU A 564 18.31 -18.19 -15.81
C LEU A 564 16.83 -18.02 -16.15
N GLN A 565 16.44 -17.74 -17.40
CA GLN A 565 15.04 -17.64 -17.83
C GLN A 565 14.22 -18.89 -17.50
N ARG A 566 14.81 -20.08 -17.67
CA ARG A 566 14.18 -21.35 -17.28
C ARG A 566 13.98 -21.44 -15.77
N LYS A 567 14.98 -21.08 -14.96
CA LYS A 567 14.83 -20.98 -13.49
C LYS A 567 13.80 -19.92 -13.08
N LEU A 568 13.68 -18.83 -13.84
CA LEU A 568 12.73 -17.74 -13.58
C LEU A 568 11.28 -18.10 -13.93
N THR A 569 11.07 -19.05 -14.86
CA THR A 569 9.74 -19.51 -15.30
C THR A 569 9.32 -20.84 -14.65
N ASP A 570 10.23 -21.49 -13.92
CA ASP A 570 9.96 -22.73 -13.22
C ASP A 570 9.05 -22.51 -12.01
N THR A 571 7.80 -22.97 -12.13
CA THR A 571 6.82 -22.97 -11.03
C THR A 571 6.83 -24.27 -10.22
N SER A 572 7.78 -25.18 -10.47
CA SER A 572 7.85 -26.46 -9.78
C SER A 572 8.17 -26.27 -8.29
N GLU A 573 7.52 -27.06 -7.45
CA GLU A 573 7.72 -27.03 -6.01
C GLU A 573 8.16 -28.40 -5.50
N LYS A 574 9.09 -28.40 -4.54
CA LYS A 574 9.43 -29.62 -3.82
C LYS A 574 8.21 -30.09 -3.01
N PRO A 575 7.76 -31.36 -3.15
CA PRO A 575 6.52 -31.83 -2.55
C PRO A 575 6.41 -31.60 -1.04
N LEU A 576 7.52 -31.81 -0.30
CA LEU A 576 7.57 -31.59 1.14
C LEU A 576 7.27 -30.14 1.52
N TRP A 577 7.96 -29.17 0.90
CA TRP A 577 7.78 -27.75 1.20
C TRP A 577 6.42 -27.23 0.78
N ARG A 578 5.90 -27.69 -0.37
CA ARG A 578 4.53 -27.42 -0.79
C ARG A 578 3.51 -27.84 0.27
N ASN A 579 3.64 -29.06 0.80
CA ASN A 579 2.71 -29.58 1.80
C ASN A 579 2.80 -28.82 3.13
N VAL A 580 4.02 -28.49 3.59
CA VAL A 580 4.24 -27.71 4.82
C VAL A 580 3.61 -26.31 4.71
N VAL A 581 3.85 -25.63 3.59
CA VAL A 581 3.30 -24.30 3.32
C VAL A 581 1.78 -24.36 3.23
N ASN A 582 1.22 -25.30 2.48
CA ASN A 582 -0.24 -25.46 2.36
C ASN A 582 -0.91 -25.76 3.71
N ALA A 583 -0.30 -26.61 4.55
CA ALA A 583 -0.82 -26.91 5.88
C ALA A 583 -0.85 -25.66 6.76
N ASN A 584 0.21 -24.84 6.75
CA ASN A 584 0.24 -23.57 7.47
C ASN A 584 -0.79 -22.57 6.94
N GLY A 585 -1.05 -22.56 5.62
CA GLY A 585 -2.10 -21.75 5.03
C GLY A 585 -3.49 -22.12 5.55
N ILE A 586 -3.77 -23.43 5.69
CA ILE A 586 -5.03 -23.91 6.28
C ILE A 586 -5.14 -23.49 7.75
N ILE A 587 -4.07 -23.65 8.53
CA ILE A 587 -4.06 -23.23 9.94
C ILE A 587 -4.36 -21.74 10.07
N LEU A 588 -3.69 -20.89 9.27
CA LEU A 588 -3.94 -19.46 9.24
C LEU A 588 -5.40 -19.14 8.93
N LEU A 589 -6.00 -19.77 7.91
CA LEU A 589 -7.41 -19.59 7.57
C LEU A 589 -8.34 -20.01 8.73
N CYS A 590 -8.06 -21.14 9.38
CA CYS A 590 -8.84 -21.58 10.56
C CYS A 590 -8.77 -20.55 11.70
N VAL A 591 -7.59 -19.98 11.96
CA VAL A 591 -7.41 -18.93 12.97
C VAL A 591 -8.15 -17.65 12.58
N CYS A 592 -8.11 -17.24 11.31
CA CYS A 592 -8.88 -16.09 10.83
C CYS A 592 -10.39 -16.31 10.99
N VAL A 593 -10.90 -17.50 10.67
CA VAL A 593 -12.33 -17.85 10.83
C VAL A 593 -12.71 -17.85 12.31
N PHE A 594 -11.86 -18.39 13.18
CA PHE A 594 -12.08 -18.34 14.63
C PHE A 594 -12.19 -16.90 15.13
N PHE A 595 -11.28 -16.01 14.74
CA PHE A 595 -11.33 -14.62 15.15
C PHE A 595 -12.55 -13.86 14.62
N HIS A 596 -12.95 -14.09 13.37
CA HIS A 596 -14.19 -13.54 12.84
C HIS A 596 -15.43 -14.08 13.57
N GLY A 597 -15.42 -15.35 14.00
CA GLY A 597 -16.52 -15.93 14.78
C GLY A 597 -16.56 -15.43 16.23
N PHE A 598 -15.39 -15.20 16.85
CA PHE A 598 -15.29 -14.76 18.24
C PHE A 598 -15.66 -13.28 18.43
N TYR A 599 -15.21 -12.41 17.50
CA TYR A 599 -15.49 -10.97 17.52
C TYR A 599 -16.65 -10.57 16.60
N GLY A 600 -17.31 -11.54 15.99
CA GLY A 600 -18.40 -11.37 15.03
C GLY A 600 -19.69 -10.82 15.61
#